data_AF-A0A1A8DH73-F1
#
_entry.id   AF-A0A1A8DH73-F1
#
_cell.length_a   1.000
_cell.length_b   1.000
_cell.length_c   1.000
_cell.angle_alpha   90.00
_cell.angle_beta   90.00
_cell.angle_gamma   90.00
#
_symmetry.space_group_name_H-M   'P 1'
#
loop_
_entity.id
_entity.type
_entity.pdbx_description
1 polymer ?
#
loop_
_entity_poly.entity_id
_entity_poly.type
_entity_poly.pdbx_seq_one_letter_code
_entity_poly.pdbx_strand_id
1 'polypeptide(L)'
;MILFVLECLRSPLRERQPDIRTMFTIRVGKTHTTSRWNLLRWFLQAALVLILLVVVLVVLLQLYSDPSKALTRDGSVSSRTSSTQSDGTCLMKKSCPYDHYSFFLQSGAANVVPPKICINNNLIVGSVLNNAGVGINIVTLNGKTGEVLNTDHFDMYGGDVETLIKFLKSIETGSVVLMASYDEPATKLNDEAR
;
A
#
# COMPACT_ATOMS: atom_id res chain seq x y z
N MET A 1 6.19 -5.95 -6.87
CA MET A 1 6.60 -5.82 -5.44
C MET A 1 5.99 -4.53 -4.95
N ILE A 2 4.98 -4.57 -4.08
CA ILE A 2 4.34 -3.34 -3.58
C ILE A 2 5.24 -2.79 -2.47
N LEU A 3 6.05 -1.78 -2.78
CA LEU A 3 6.90 -1.14 -1.80
C LEU A 3 6.09 -0.05 -1.09
N PHE A 4 5.57 -0.36 0.08
CA PHE A 4 5.03 0.62 1.00
C PHE A 4 6.13 1.06 1.94
N VAL A 5 6.64 2.29 1.77
CA VAL A 5 7.59 2.88 2.71
C VAL A 5 6.87 3.92 3.54
N LEU A 6 6.68 3.61 4.83
CA LEU A 6 6.44 4.62 5.84
C LEU A 6 7.76 4.88 6.55
N GLU A 7 8.34 6.06 6.36
CA GLU A 7 9.54 6.45 7.08
C GLU A 7 9.48 7.90 7.53
N CYS A 8 10.36 8.22 8.47
CA CYS A 8 10.56 9.56 9.01
C CYS A 8 11.94 10.05 8.54
N LEU A 9 11.99 11.19 7.85
CA LEU A 9 13.23 11.86 7.47
C LEU A 9 13.60 12.91 8.51
N ARG A 10 14.82 12.87 9.07
CA ARG A 10 15.26 13.82 10.09
C ARG A 10 15.42 15.22 9.52
N SER A 11 14.72 16.20 10.09
CA SER A 11 14.80 17.62 9.81
C SER A 11 15.87 18.30 10.68
N PRO A 12 16.65 19.24 10.14
CA PRO A 12 17.77 19.84 10.86
C PRO A 12 17.38 20.91 11.90
N LEU A 13 16.12 21.35 12.02
CA LEU A 13 15.75 22.51 12.85
C LEU A 13 14.39 22.37 13.55
N ARG A 14 14.24 21.51 14.56
CA ARG A 14 13.09 21.59 15.47
C ARG A 14 13.38 21.06 16.88
N GLU A 15 13.19 21.90 17.89
CA GLU A 15 13.51 21.63 19.30
C GLU A 15 12.33 20.95 20.05
N ARG A 16 12.65 20.13 21.06
CA ARG A 16 11.80 19.11 21.71
C ARG A 16 10.71 19.66 22.66
N GLN A 17 9.58 18.94 22.76
CA GLN A 17 8.78 18.79 24.00
C GLN A 17 7.92 17.50 23.93
N PRO A 18 7.81 16.65 24.98
CA PRO A 18 7.26 15.28 24.88
C PRO A 18 5.74 15.15 25.15
N ASP A 19 5.15 14.07 24.62
CA ASP A 19 3.71 13.72 24.72
C ASP A 19 3.43 12.63 25.80
N ILE A 20 2.27 12.73 26.45
CA ILE A 20 1.87 12.01 27.66
C ILE A 20 0.79 10.94 27.34
N ARG A 21 1.00 9.74 27.90
CA ARG A 21 0.17 8.51 27.89
C ARG A 21 -1.36 8.71 27.96
N THR A 22 -2.10 7.75 27.39
CA THR A 22 -3.00 6.87 28.18
C THR A 22 -3.44 5.60 27.46
N MET A 23 -3.63 4.56 28.27
CA MET A 23 -3.86 3.14 27.99
C MET A 23 -5.27 2.81 28.49
N PHE A 24 -6.09 2.10 27.71
CA PHE A 24 -7.40 1.60 28.17
C PHE A 24 -7.59 0.12 27.79
N THR A 25 -7.78 -0.70 28.82
CA THR A 25 -8.14 -2.13 28.78
C THR A 25 -9.64 -2.31 29.05
N ILE A 26 -10.32 -3.22 28.34
CA ILE A 26 -11.70 -3.64 28.65
C ILE A 26 -11.84 -5.17 28.59
N ARG A 27 -12.66 -5.69 29.51
CA ARG A 27 -12.81 -7.07 29.99
C ARG A 27 -13.54 -8.03 29.05
N VAL A 28 -13.19 -9.31 29.17
CA VAL A 28 -13.86 -10.49 28.61
C VAL A 28 -15.03 -10.92 29.49
N GLY A 29 -16.19 -11.19 28.89
CA GLY A 29 -17.32 -11.88 29.50
C GLY A 29 -17.46 -13.30 28.95
N LYS A 30 -17.58 -14.30 29.84
CA LYS A 30 -17.76 -15.72 29.53
C LYS A 30 -19.21 -16.10 29.83
N THR A 31 -19.88 -16.81 28.92
CA THR A 31 -21.16 -17.48 29.20
C THR A 31 -21.08 -18.96 28.86
N HIS A 32 -21.58 -19.74 29.81
CA HIS A 32 -21.59 -21.19 29.88
C HIS A 32 -23.03 -21.66 29.73
N THR A 33 -23.33 -22.56 28.80
CA THR A 33 -24.48 -23.48 28.94
C THR A 33 -24.24 -24.79 28.17
N THR A 34 -24.39 -25.89 28.89
CA THR A 34 -24.36 -27.26 28.40
C THR A 34 -25.78 -27.82 28.33
N SER A 35 -25.99 -28.80 27.44
CA SER A 35 -27.02 -29.85 27.48
C SER A 35 -28.23 -29.73 26.53
N ARG A 36 -28.13 -30.48 25.43
CA ARG A 36 -29.15 -31.41 24.86
C ARG A 36 -28.59 -31.98 23.53
N TRP A 37 -27.58 -32.83 23.66
CA TRP A 37 -26.51 -32.97 22.67
C TRP A 37 -26.56 -34.19 21.74
N ASN A 38 -27.63 -34.99 21.72
CA ASN A 38 -27.61 -36.23 20.94
C ASN A 38 -28.61 -36.30 19.77
N LEU A 39 -29.71 -35.53 19.78
CA LEU A 39 -30.63 -35.44 18.63
C LEU A 39 -30.24 -34.31 17.67
N LEU A 40 -29.87 -33.15 18.23
CA LEU A 40 -29.34 -32.02 17.46
C LEU A 40 -28.04 -32.37 16.73
N ARG A 41 -27.23 -33.28 17.30
CA ARG A 41 -26.02 -33.81 16.65
C ARG A 41 -26.32 -34.56 15.36
N TRP A 42 -27.37 -35.37 15.29
CA TRP A 42 -27.73 -36.11 14.07
C TRP A 42 -28.27 -35.17 12.99
N PHE A 43 -29.11 -34.20 13.36
CA PHE A 43 -29.57 -33.17 12.43
C PHE A 43 -28.43 -32.25 11.97
N LEU A 44 -27.50 -31.88 12.85
CA LEU A 44 -26.29 -31.13 12.49
C LEU A 44 -25.40 -31.93 11.56
N GLN A 45 -25.19 -33.23 11.82
CA GLN A 45 -24.38 -34.10 10.96
C GLN A 45 -25.04 -34.27 9.58
N ALA A 46 -26.35 -34.52 9.53
CA ALA A 46 -27.10 -34.63 8.27
C ALA A 46 -27.10 -33.31 7.48
N ALA A 47 -27.30 -32.18 8.15
CA ALA A 47 -27.22 -30.86 7.52
C ALA A 47 -25.80 -30.56 7.01
N LEU A 48 -24.76 -30.93 7.75
CA LEU A 48 -23.36 -30.72 7.36
C LEU A 48 -22.99 -31.59 6.16
N VAL A 49 -23.46 -32.84 6.10
CA VAL A 49 -23.29 -33.71 4.93
C VAL A 49 -24.06 -33.17 3.72
N LEU A 50 -25.29 -32.69 3.90
CA LEU A 50 -26.08 -32.09 2.82
C LEU A 50 -25.41 -30.82 2.28
N ILE A 51 -24.92 -29.94 3.16
CA ILE A 51 -24.18 -28.74 2.77
C ILE A 51 -22.90 -29.12 2.01
N LEU A 52 -22.17 -30.14 2.48
CA LEU A 52 -20.93 -30.60 1.82
C LEU A 52 -21.23 -31.18 0.43
N LEU A 53 -22.32 -31.95 0.28
CA LEU A 53 -22.80 -32.44 -1.02
C LEU A 53 -23.20 -31.31 -1.96
N VAL A 54 -23.92 -30.29 -1.47
CA VAL A 54 -24.30 -29.12 -2.27
C VAL A 54 -23.07 -28.33 -2.69
N VAL A 55 -22.09 -28.13 -1.79
CA VAL A 55 -20.82 -27.47 -2.10
C VAL A 55 -20.03 -28.24 -3.15
N VAL A 56 -19.93 -29.57 -3.03
CA VAL A 56 -19.26 -30.42 -4.03
C VAL A 56 -19.98 -30.36 -5.38
N LEU A 57 -21.31 -30.38 -5.39
CA LEU A 57 -22.10 -30.24 -6.61
C LEU A 57 -21.89 -28.86 -7.26
N VAL A 58 -21.88 -27.79 -6.48
CA VAL A 58 -21.58 -26.45 -6.98
C VAL A 58 -20.15 -26.39 -7.52
N VAL A 59 -19.16 -26.92 -6.81
CA VAL A 59 -17.76 -26.96 -7.27
C VAL A 59 -17.61 -27.79 -8.55
N LEU A 60 -18.32 -28.92 -8.68
CA LEU A 60 -18.37 -29.71 -9.91
C LEU A 60 -19.03 -28.96 -11.06
N LEU A 61 -20.10 -28.20 -10.80
CA LEU A 61 -20.73 -27.34 -11.80
C LEU A 61 -19.82 -26.17 -12.22
N GLN A 62 -19.06 -25.59 -11.28
CA GLN A 62 -18.03 -24.58 -11.60
C GLN A 62 -16.91 -25.21 -12.44
N LEU A 63 -16.43 -26.41 -12.08
CA LEU A 63 -15.40 -27.15 -12.84
C LEU A 63 -15.87 -27.58 -14.23
N TYR A 64 -17.15 -27.89 -14.40
CA TYR A 64 -17.74 -28.20 -15.70
C TYR A 64 -17.91 -26.94 -16.56
N SER A 65 -18.19 -25.80 -15.94
CA SER A 65 -18.40 -24.52 -16.64
C SER A 65 -17.10 -23.80 -17.00
N ASP A 66 -15.99 -24.10 -16.29
CA ASP A 66 -14.68 -23.46 -16.48
C ASP A 66 -13.59 -24.47 -16.88
N PRO A 67 -13.35 -24.73 -18.18
CA PRO A 67 -12.26 -25.62 -18.61
C PRO A 67 -10.87 -24.95 -18.59
N SER A 68 -10.69 -23.84 -17.88
CA SER A 68 -9.39 -23.21 -17.71
C SER A 68 -9.45 -22.23 -16.56
N LYS A 69 -8.85 -22.55 -15.40
CA LYS A 69 -8.12 -21.66 -14.44
C LYS A 69 -7.80 -22.46 -13.19
N ALA A 70 -6.95 -23.48 -13.34
CA ALA A 70 -6.38 -24.22 -12.21
C ALA A 70 -4.85 -24.10 -12.22
N LEU A 71 -4.33 -22.92 -11.87
CA LEU A 71 -3.05 -22.80 -11.18
C LEU A 71 -2.89 -21.39 -10.60
N THR A 72 -3.10 -21.28 -9.29
CA THR A 72 -2.28 -20.56 -8.30
C THR A 72 -3.12 -20.39 -7.05
N ARG A 73 -3.02 -21.36 -6.15
CA ARG A 73 -3.53 -21.30 -4.78
C ARG A 73 -2.36 -21.56 -3.85
N ASP A 74 -1.82 -20.48 -3.32
CA ASP A 74 -1.16 -20.38 -2.01
C ASP A 74 -1.50 -18.95 -1.55
N GLY A 75 -1.91 -18.63 -0.34
CA GLY A 75 -2.09 -19.33 0.92
C GLY A 75 -2.42 -18.19 1.88
N SER A 76 -3.60 -18.23 2.50
CA SER A 76 -4.09 -17.15 3.36
C SER A 76 -3.27 -17.06 4.65
N VAL A 77 -2.56 -15.96 4.85
CA VAL A 77 -2.34 -15.42 6.21
C VAL A 77 -3.22 -14.19 6.33
N SER A 78 -4.23 -14.34 7.18
CA SER A 78 -5.15 -13.28 7.57
C SER A 78 -4.40 -12.20 8.35
N SER A 79 -3.89 -11.20 7.65
CA SER A 79 -3.76 -9.86 8.22
C SER A 79 -4.97 -9.06 7.78
N ARG A 80 -6.01 -9.02 8.62
CA ARG A 80 -6.99 -7.93 8.61
C ARG A 80 -6.27 -6.63 8.96
N THR A 81 -5.50 -6.10 8.03
CA THR A 81 -5.25 -4.66 7.99
C THR A 81 -6.33 -4.14 7.07
N SER A 82 -7.24 -3.35 7.62
CA SER A 82 -8.18 -2.54 6.86
C SER A 82 -7.44 -1.74 5.79
N SER A 83 -7.29 -2.31 4.59
CA SER A 83 -7.13 -1.57 3.36
C SER A 83 -8.52 -1.05 2.99
N THR A 84 -9.06 -0.18 3.84
CA THR A 84 -9.71 0.99 3.25
C THR A 84 -8.60 1.64 2.45
N GLN A 85 -8.59 1.38 1.15
CA GLN A 85 -8.03 2.30 0.18
C GLN A 85 -8.68 3.65 0.51
N SER A 86 -8.06 4.40 1.41
CA SER A 86 -8.42 5.78 1.68
C SER A 86 -7.91 6.52 0.46
N ASP A 87 -8.76 6.49 -0.56
CA ASP A 87 -8.50 6.97 -1.92
C ASP A 87 -7.91 8.39 -1.90
N GLY A 88 -8.23 9.20 -0.89
CA GLY A 88 -7.62 10.52 -0.68
C GLY A 88 -6.66 10.68 0.51
N THR A 89 -6.73 9.85 1.55
CA THR A 89 -6.10 10.22 2.84
C THR A 89 -4.73 9.57 3.02
N CYS A 90 -3.73 10.41 3.32
CA CYS A 90 -2.36 10.02 3.65
C CYS A 90 -2.19 9.87 5.17
N LEU A 91 -3.12 9.16 5.83
CA LEU A 91 -3.12 9.01 7.28
C LEU A 91 -2.00 8.07 7.72
N MET A 92 -0.89 8.65 8.15
CA MET A 92 0.17 7.94 8.83
C MET A 92 -0.35 7.40 10.17
N LYS A 93 -0.23 6.08 10.39
CA LYS A 93 -0.62 5.45 11.68
C LYS A 93 0.35 5.76 12.83
N LYS A 94 1.58 6.18 12.51
CA LYS A 94 2.61 6.56 13.48
C LYS A 94 2.96 8.03 13.30
N SER A 95 3.00 8.77 14.40
CA SER A 95 3.53 10.13 14.42
C SER A 95 5.06 10.08 14.36
N CYS A 96 5.67 10.93 13.55
CA CYS A 96 7.13 11.10 13.55
C CYS A 96 7.56 12.01 14.71
N PRO A 97 8.81 11.91 15.19
CA PRO A 97 9.37 12.86 16.14
C PRO A 97 9.35 14.31 15.60
N TYR A 98 9.43 15.30 16.49
CA TYR A 98 9.32 16.73 16.13
C TYR A 98 10.35 17.20 15.11
N ASP A 99 11.55 16.62 15.12
CA ASP A 99 12.64 16.89 14.19
C ASP A 99 12.60 15.96 12.98
N HIS A 100 11.42 15.48 12.55
CA HIS A 100 11.30 14.62 11.38
C HIS A 100 10.08 14.98 10.52
N TYR A 101 10.23 14.79 9.22
CA TYR A 101 9.14 14.82 8.26
C TYR A 101 8.64 13.41 8.01
N SER A 102 7.32 13.24 7.99
CA SER A 102 6.71 11.95 7.67
C SER A 102 6.54 11.85 6.16
N PHE A 103 6.84 10.69 5.59
CA PHE A 103 6.53 10.43 4.19
C PHE A 103 5.91 9.05 4.01
N PHE A 104 5.09 8.94 2.98
CA PHE A 104 4.46 7.71 2.56
C PHE A 104 4.73 7.52 1.08
N LEU A 105 5.37 6.42 0.71
CA LEU A 105 5.53 6.02 -0.68
C LEU A 105 4.82 4.69 -0.92
N GLN A 106 4.11 4.64 -2.03
CA GLN A 106 3.51 3.44 -2.57
C GLN A 106 3.72 3.45 -4.09
N SER A 107 4.28 2.36 -4.62
CA SER A 107 4.34 2.13 -6.05
C SER A 107 2.94 1.93 -6.66
N GLY A 108 2.81 2.21 -7.95
CA GLY A 108 1.62 1.82 -8.70
C GLY A 108 1.42 0.30 -8.75
N ALA A 109 0.21 -0.12 -9.10
CA ALA A 109 -0.12 -1.52 -9.37
C ALA A 109 -0.57 -1.67 -10.82
N ALA A 110 0.30 -2.28 -11.63
CA ALA A 110 0.19 -2.31 -13.09
C ALA A 110 -0.07 -0.89 -13.62
N ASN A 111 -0.95 -0.77 -14.61
CA ASN A 111 -1.41 0.47 -15.24
C ASN A 111 -2.78 0.96 -14.71
N VAL A 112 -3.28 0.38 -13.61
CA VAL A 112 -4.65 0.63 -13.11
C VAL A 112 -4.70 1.37 -11.78
N VAL A 113 -3.65 1.25 -10.97
CA VAL A 113 -3.53 2.01 -9.71
C VAL A 113 -2.27 2.87 -9.79
N PRO A 114 -2.41 4.20 -9.86
CA PRO A 114 -1.30 5.13 -9.78
C PRO A 114 -0.52 5.01 -8.47
N PRO A 115 0.77 5.41 -8.46
CA PRO A 115 1.56 5.50 -7.25
C PRO A 115 1.00 6.57 -6.31
N LYS A 116 1.32 6.46 -5.02
CA LYS A 116 0.94 7.42 -3.99
C LYS A 116 2.17 7.93 -3.27
N ILE A 117 2.40 9.23 -3.30
CA ILE A 117 3.46 9.92 -2.56
C ILE A 117 2.81 10.95 -1.65
N CYS A 118 3.07 10.83 -0.36
CA CYS A 118 2.60 11.79 0.65
C CYS A 118 3.75 12.31 1.49
N ILE A 119 3.65 13.58 1.88
CA ILE A 119 4.61 14.27 2.76
C ILE A 119 3.80 14.97 3.86
N ASN A 120 4.13 14.72 5.13
CA ASN A 120 3.43 15.27 6.30
C ASN A 120 1.91 15.10 6.21
N ASN A 121 1.46 13.90 5.80
CA ASN A 121 0.06 13.55 5.60
C ASN A 121 -0.66 14.33 4.47
N ASN A 122 0.07 15.09 3.66
CA ASN A 122 -0.43 15.75 2.46
C ASN A 122 -0.13 14.89 1.23
N LEU A 123 -1.15 14.67 0.39
CA LEU A 123 -1.01 13.95 -0.87
C LEU A 123 -0.32 14.86 -1.89
N ILE A 124 0.81 14.41 -2.44
CA ILE A 124 1.55 15.15 -3.48
C ILE A 124 1.45 14.45 -4.83
N VAL A 125 1.48 13.12 -4.87
CA VAL A 125 1.21 12.32 -6.09
C VAL A 125 0.17 11.26 -5.75
N GLY A 126 -0.85 11.10 -6.59
CA GLY A 126 -1.85 10.05 -6.42
C GLY A 126 -3.07 10.15 -7.32
N SER A 127 -3.93 9.14 -7.24
CA SER A 127 -5.14 9.00 -8.07
C SER A 127 -6.06 10.23 -8.02
N VAL A 128 -6.28 10.79 -6.83
CA VAL A 128 -7.16 11.95 -6.64
C VAL A 128 -6.62 13.22 -7.31
N LEU A 129 -5.30 13.35 -7.41
CA LEU A 129 -4.66 14.51 -8.06
C LEU A 129 -4.51 14.32 -9.56
N ASN A 130 -4.64 13.08 -10.06
CA ASN A 130 -4.46 12.71 -11.46
C ASN A 130 -3.17 13.29 -12.08
N ASN A 131 -2.10 13.33 -11.29
CA ASN A 131 -0.82 13.92 -11.66
C ASN A 131 0.32 12.88 -11.75
N ALA A 132 -0.02 11.59 -11.65
CA ALA A 132 0.92 10.49 -11.83
C ALA A 132 0.95 10.05 -13.30
N GLY A 133 2.13 9.65 -13.78
CA GLY A 133 2.32 9.13 -15.13
C GLY A 133 3.15 7.84 -15.16
N VAL A 134 3.11 7.13 -16.29
CA VAL A 134 3.84 5.87 -16.50
C VAL A 134 5.35 6.10 -16.31
N GLY A 135 6.04 5.09 -15.78
CA GLY A 135 7.49 5.11 -15.54
C GLY A 135 7.85 5.48 -14.11
N ILE A 136 8.72 6.47 -13.93
CA ILE A 136 9.24 6.91 -12.63
C ILE A 136 8.62 8.26 -12.26
N ASN A 137 7.86 8.30 -11.17
CA ASN A 137 7.27 9.53 -10.63
C ASN A 137 8.19 10.05 -9.53
N ILE A 138 8.55 11.34 -9.59
CA ILE A 138 9.55 11.95 -8.71
C ILE A 138 8.98 13.19 -8.02
N VAL A 139 9.22 13.31 -6.72
CA VAL A 139 8.98 14.51 -5.93
C VAL A 139 10.29 14.97 -5.30
N THR A 140 10.70 16.20 -5.60
CA THR A 140 11.88 16.83 -5.00
C THR A 140 11.46 17.77 -3.88
N LEU A 141 12.13 17.64 -2.73
CA LEU A 141 11.89 18.45 -1.53
C LEU A 141 13.15 19.21 -1.17
N ASN A 142 12.99 20.39 -0.59
CA ASN A 142 14.08 21.06 0.10
C ASN A 142 14.39 20.30 1.40
N GLY A 143 15.59 19.76 1.56
CA GLY A 143 15.94 18.95 2.74
C GLY A 143 16.01 19.73 4.05
N LYS A 144 16.04 21.07 4.01
CA LYS A 144 16.01 21.92 5.21
C LYS A 144 14.60 22.28 5.63
N THR A 145 13.74 22.68 4.68
CA THR A 145 12.39 23.18 4.97
C THR A 145 11.31 22.09 4.86
N GLY A 146 11.56 21.03 4.10
CA GLY A 146 10.58 20.01 3.74
C GLY A 146 9.57 20.47 2.68
N GLU A 147 9.81 21.61 2.03
CA GLU A 147 8.94 22.17 0.99
C GLU A 147 9.10 21.43 -0.34
N VAL A 148 8.00 21.21 -1.05
CA VAL A 148 7.99 20.60 -2.39
C VAL A 148 8.55 21.60 -3.40
N LEU A 149 9.67 21.24 -4.04
CA LEU A 149 10.32 22.04 -5.06
C LEU A 149 9.82 21.69 -6.46
N ASN A 150 9.68 20.40 -6.75
CA ASN A 150 9.20 19.93 -8.05
C ASN A 150 8.46 18.59 -7.92
N THR A 151 7.53 18.32 -8.84
CA THR A 151 6.82 17.05 -8.99
C THR A 151 6.73 16.74 -10.47
N ASP A 152 7.28 15.61 -10.89
CA ASP A 152 7.38 15.24 -12.30
C ASP A 152 7.28 13.71 -12.48
N HIS A 153 7.16 13.26 -13.72
CA HIS A 153 7.22 11.84 -14.08
C HIS A 153 7.96 11.61 -15.39
N PHE A 154 8.69 10.50 -15.47
CA PHE A 154 9.51 10.13 -16.62
C PHE A 154 9.10 8.77 -17.15
N ASP A 155 8.56 8.73 -18.37
CA ASP A 155 8.15 7.49 -19.05
C ASP A 155 9.39 6.69 -19.46
N MET A 156 9.65 5.61 -18.74
CA MET A 156 10.78 4.70 -19.00
C MET A 156 10.42 3.53 -19.91
N TYR A 157 9.26 3.57 -20.59
CA TYR A 157 8.86 2.61 -21.61
C TYR A 157 8.85 3.25 -23.00
N GLY A 158 8.03 4.30 -23.18
CA GLY A 158 7.86 5.02 -24.44
C GLY A 158 8.67 6.32 -24.55
N GLY A 159 9.18 6.84 -23.44
CA GLY A 159 9.89 8.12 -23.37
C GLY A 159 11.40 8.03 -23.59
N ASP A 160 12.05 9.19 -23.43
CA ASP A 160 13.49 9.37 -23.58
C ASP A 160 14.19 9.47 -22.22
N VAL A 161 15.18 8.60 -21.98
CA VAL A 161 15.97 8.54 -20.75
C VAL A 161 16.80 9.81 -20.52
N GLU A 162 17.15 10.57 -21.57
CA GLU A 162 17.91 11.81 -21.41
C GLU A 162 17.17 12.86 -20.57
N THR A 163 15.83 12.86 -20.62
CA THR A 163 15.01 13.79 -19.82
C THR A 163 15.17 13.54 -18.33
N LEU A 164 15.16 12.27 -17.92
CA LEU A 164 15.42 11.85 -16.55
C LEU A 164 16.85 12.22 -16.13
N ILE A 165 17.86 11.93 -16.97
CA ILE A 165 19.26 12.24 -16.66
C ILE A 165 19.47 13.74 -16.48
N LYS A 166 18.90 14.58 -17.36
CA LYS A 166 18.96 16.04 -17.26
C LYS A 166 18.31 16.53 -15.97
N PHE A 167 17.14 15.98 -15.63
CA PHE A 167 16.46 16.30 -14.37
C PHE A 167 17.33 15.93 -13.16
N LEU A 168 17.86 14.70 -13.10
CA LEU A 168 18.70 14.23 -11.99
C LEU A 168 19.95 15.10 -11.81
N LYS A 169 20.58 15.52 -12.91
CA LYS A 169 21.74 16.44 -12.88
C LYS A 169 21.41 17.86 -12.42
N SER A 170 20.16 18.29 -12.55
CA SER A 170 19.71 19.62 -12.10
C SER A 170 19.35 19.70 -10.62
N ILE A 171 19.31 18.56 -9.90
CA ILE A 171 18.90 18.54 -8.50
C ILE A 171 19.95 19.22 -7.62
N GLU A 172 19.51 20.21 -6.86
CA GLU A 172 20.37 20.95 -5.95
C GLU A 172 20.82 20.09 -4.76
N THR A 173 22.07 20.26 -4.33
CA THR A 173 22.62 19.56 -3.16
C THR A 173 21.85 19.95 -1.89
N GLY A 174 21.49 18.94 -1.08
CA GLY A 174 20.66 19.14 0.11
C GLY A 174 19.16 19.01 -0.16
N SER A 175 18.76 18.65 -1.38
CA SER A 175 17.41 18.21 -1.70
C SER A 175 17.18 16.76 -1.28
N VAL A 176 15.93 16.42 -0.97
CA VAL A 176 15.46 15.04 -0.80
C VAL A 176 14.63 14.66 -2.02
N VAL A 177 14.82 13.46 -2.55
CA VAL A 177 14.12 12.98 -3.75
C VAL A 177 13.34 11.72 -3.39
N LEU A 178 12.03 11.77 -3.59
CA LEU A 178 11.13 10.64 -3.41
C LEU A 178 10.72 10.11 -4.78
N MET A 179 10.86 8.80 -5.00
CA MET A 179 10.56 8.18 -6.30
C MET A 179 9.59 7.01 -6.15
N ALA A 180 8.61 6.92 -7.04
CA ALA A 180 7.67 5.80 -7.11
C ALA A 180 7.47 5.34 -8.55
N SER A 181 7.53 4.02 -8.77
CA SER A 181 7.30 3.42 -10.08
C SER A 181 5.80 3.31 -10.39
N TYR A 182 5.43 3.47 -11.66
CA TYR A 182 4.10 3.20 -12.19
C TYR A 182 4.20 2.42 -13.51
N ASP A 183 3.53 1.27 -13.60
CA ASP A 183 3.54 0.37 -14.76
C ASP A 183 4.94 -0.16 -15.10
N GLU A 184 5.71 0.52 -15.96
CA GLU A 184 7.01 0.08 -16.46
C GLU A 184 8.13 1.12 -16.25
N PRO A 185 8.95 0.99 -15.18
CA PRO A 185 9.95 1.99 -14.80
C PRO A 185 11.35 1.74 -15.37
N ALA A 186 11.60 0.64 -16.10
CA ALA A 186 12.99 0.17 -16.31
C ALA A 186 13.40 -0.06 -17.77
N THR A 187 12.46 -0.20 -18.69
CA THR A 187 12.75 -0.58 -20.09
C THR A 187 13.78 0.33 -20.79
N LYS A 188 13.78 1.64 -20.52
CA LYS A 188 14.70 2.63 -21.09
C LYS A 188 15.82 3.09 -20.14
N LEU A 189 15.87 2.59 -18.91
CA LEU A 189 16.94 2.93 -17.96
C LEU A 189 18.30 2.43 -18.48
N ASN A 190 19.30 3.30 -18.47
CA ASN A 190 20.69 3.00 -18.83
C ASN A 190 21.62 3.11 -17.61
N ASP A 191 22.89 2.78 -17.78
CA ASP A 191 23.87 2.81 -16.68
C ASP A 191 24.21 4.21 -16.18
N GLU A 192 23.91 5.26 -16.96
CA GLU A 192 24.09 6.65 -16.51
C GLU A 192 22.95 7.11 -15.58
N ALA A 193 21.72 6.64 -15.81
CA ALA A 193 20.56 6.97 -15.00
C ALA A 193 20.44 6.14 -13.71
N ARG A 194 21.16 5.03 -13.60
CA ARG A 194 21.17 4.10 -12.45
C ARG A 194 22.13 4.54 -11.36
#